data_AF-A0A5J5LE26-F1
#
_entry.id   AF-A0A5J5LE26-F1
#
_cell.length_a   1.000
_cell.length_b   1.000
_cell.length_c   1.000
_cell.angle_alpha   90.00
_cell.angle_beta   90.00
_cell.angle_gamma   90.00
#
_symmetry.space_group_name_H-M   'P 1'
#
loop_
_entity.id
_entity.type
_entity.pdbx_description
1 polymer ?
#
loop_
_entity_poly.entity_id
_entity_poly.type
_entity_poly.pdbx_seq_one_letter_code
_entity_poly.pdbx_strand_id
1 'polypeptide(L)'
;MGYACPVCDDPQADDVHLANHLAFTAMTGGDDHEEWLDERVPDWGQLGEDELSTEVVEYAAETEFPQVFEDTVDRSGDGHSHDHGHDLPQGADRHRGSNALSDHDSEVLAEARDLTREMLRDSDADAADADTSESDAGESGDETE
;
A
#
# COMPACT_ATOMS: atom_id res chain seq x y z
N MET A 1 5.67 16.59 19.46
CA MET A 1 5.95 17.95 18.95
C MET A 1 6.74 17.70 17.67
N GLY A 2 6.38 18.34 16.56
CA GLY A 2 7.03 18.06 15.29
C GLY A 2 8.33 18.82 15.12
N TYR A 3 9.17 18.37 14.18
CA TYR A 3 10.44 19.03 13.86
C TYR A 3 10.58 19.17 12.34
N ALA A 4 11.06 20.32 11.89
CA ALA A 4 11.38 20.52 10.48
C ALA A 4 12.76 19.91 10.17
N CYS A 5 12.84 19.16 9.06
CA CYS A 5 14.11 18.66 8.55
C CYS A 5 15.03 19.86 8.22
N PRO A 6 16.27 19.93 8.77
CA PRO A 6 17.18 21.05 8.53
C PRO A 6 17.74 21.12 7.10
N VAL A 7 17.47 20.12 6.26
CA VAL A 7 17.95 20.03 4.88
C VAL A 7 16.86 20.40 3.86
N CYS A 8 15.65 19.85 4.01
CA CYS A 8 14.55 20.07 3.06
C CYS A 8 13.34 20.83 3.64
N ASP A 9 13.41 21.25 4.91
CA ASP A 9 12.33 21.92 5.65
C ASP A 9 11.04 21.09 5.83
N ASP A 10 11.01 19.82 5.42
CA ASP A 10 9.83 18.97 5.57
C ASP A 10 9.51 18.74 7.06
N PRO A 11 8.26 18.99 7.49
CA PRO A 11 7.86 18.76 8.87
C PRO A 11 7.78 17.25 9.15
N GLN A 12 8.32 16.83 10.28
CA GLN A 12 8.32 15.46 10.80
C GLN A 12 7.50 15.39 12.08
N ALA A 13 6.84 14.26 12.32
CA ALA A 13 5.85 14.12 13.39
C ALA A 13 6.46 14.23 14.80
N ASP A 14 7.67 13.68 14.96
CA ASP A 14 8.46 13.70 16.18
C ASP A 14 9.97 13.55 15.85
N ASP A 15 10.77 13.51 16.91
CA ASP A 15 12.23 13.40 16.88
C ASP A 15 12.72 12.10 16.23
N VAL A 16 12.06 10.98 16.51
CA VAL A 16 12.39 9.68 15.92
C VAL A 16 12.07 9.66 14.41
N HIS A 17 10.94 10.24 14.00
CA HIS A 17 10.59 10.38 12.58
C HIS A 17 11.59 11.28 11.84
N LEU A 18 12.07 12.34 12.48
CA LEU A 18 13.13 13.18 11.94
C LEU A 18 14.43 12.40 11.72
N ALA A 19 14.88 11.64 12.72
CA ALA A 19 16.09 10.82 12.62
C ALA A 19 15.98 9.81 11.47
N ASN A 20 14.85 9.10 11.40
CA ASN A 20 14.58 8.13 10.34
C ASN A 20 14.52 8.78 8.96
N HIS A 21 13.85 9.94 8.83
CA HIS A 21 13.80 10.68 7.57
C HIS A 21 15.20 11.06 7.08
N LEU A 22 16.06 11.60 7.95
CA LEU A 22 17.44 11.94 7.62
C LEU A 22 18.25 10.71 7.19
N ALA A 23 18.23 9.64 8.00
CA ALA A 23 19.02 8.44 7.76
C ALA A 23 18.60 7.70 6.48
N PHE A 24 17.29 7.49 6.26
CA PHE A 24 16.81 6.81 5.05
C PHE A 24 17.03 7.64 3.79
N THR A 25 16.85 8.96 3.87
CA THR A 25 17.08 9.84 2.71
C THR A 25 18.56 9.86 2.34
N ALA A 26 19.46 9.97 3.31
CA ALA A 26 20.90 9.82 3.08
C ALA A 26 21.22 8.47 2.42
N MET A 27 20.73 7.35 2.96
CA MET A 27 21.00 6.01 2.42
C MET A 27 20.43 5.74 1.01
N THR A 28 19.35 6.41 0.60
CA THR A 28 18.64 6.12 -0.66
C THR A 28 18.99 7.06 -1.82
N GLY A 29 19.92 8.01 -1.59
CA GLY A 29 20.42 8.92 -2.63
C GLY A 29 20.11 10.40 -2.41
N GLY A 30 19.93 10.82 -1.16
CA GLY A 30 19.89 12.22 -0.77
C GLY A 30 21.28 12.71 -0.37
N ASP A 31 22.14 13.04 -1.34
CA ASP A 31 23.51 13.50 -1.09
C ASP A 31 23.56 14.71 -0.12
N ASP A 32 22.60 15.63 -0.21
CA ASP A 32 22.52 16.77 0.72
C ASP A 32 22.23 16.33 2.16
N HIS A 33 21.48 15.23 2.35
CA HIS A 33 21.17 14.69 3.68
C HIS A 33 22.37 13.91 4.24
N GLU A 34 23.07 13.16 3.38
CA GLU A 34 24.31 12.46 3.73
C GLU A 34 25.41 13.45 4.12
N GLU A 35 25.68 14.48 3.29
CA GLU A 35 26.70 15.49 3.58
C GLU A 35 26.38 16.27 4.86
N TRP A 36 25.11 16.60 5.09
CA TRP A 36 24.68 17.26 6.32
C TRP A 36 24.91 16.40 7.56
N LEU A 37 24.58 15.10 7.48
CA LEU A 37 24.79 14.15 8.57
C LEU A 37 26.29 13.92 8.82
N ASP A 38 27.09 13.72 7.78
CA ASP A 38 28.54 13.51 7.90
C ASP A 38 29.25 14.70 8.56
N GLU A 39 28.77 15.94 8.33
CA GLU A 39 29.35 17.14 8.93
C GLU A 39 28.96 17.34 10.41
N ARG A 40 27.72 17.00 10.80
CA ARG A 40 27.17 17.34 12.12
C ARG A 40 27.11 16.17 13.09
N VAL A 41 26.86 14.97 12.58
CA VAL A 41 26.71 13.74 13.36
C VAL A 41 27.64 12.69 12.75
N PRO A 42 28.96 12.78 13.01
CA PRO A 42 29.89 11.78 12.52
C PRO A 42 29.50 10.39 13.03
N ASP A 43 29.73 9.37 12.21
CA ASP A 43 29.34 7.98 12.51
C ASP A 43 27.82 7.76 12.69
N TRP A 44 26.96 8.63 12.15
CA TRP A 44 25.49 8.50 12.22
C TRP A 44 24.98 7.12 11.77
N GLY A 45 25.64 6.49 10.79
CA GLY A 45 25.27 5.16 10.31
C GLY A 45 25.47 4.02 11.32
N GLN A 46 26.13 4.29 12.46
CA GLN A 46 26.27 3.36 13.57
C GLN A 46 25.31 3.65 14.73
N LEU A 47 24.62 4.79 14.70
CA LEU A 47 23.67 5.18 15.73
C LEU A 47 22.31 4.52 15.47
N GLY A 48 21.64 4.09 16.54
CA GLY A 48 20.23 3.73 16.48
C GLY A 48 19.32 4.94 16.30
N GLU A 49 18.03 4.71 16.03
CA GLU A 49 17.03 5.76 15.83
C GLU A 49 16.93 6.73 17.03
N ASP A 50 16.95 6.21 18.27
CA ASP A 50 16.88 7.02 19.49
C ASP A 50 18.17 7.83 19.76
N GLU A 51 19.32 7.25 19.41
CA GLU A 51 20.61 7.91 19.58
C GLU A 51 20.75 9.04 18.54
N LEU A 52 20.38 8.76 17.30
CA LEU A 52 20.38 9.74 16.22
C LEU A 52 19.36 10.85 16.48
N SER A 53 18.16 10.53 16.96
CA SER A 53 17.12 11.52 17.28
C SER A 53 17.60 12.55 18.29
N THR A 54 18.29 12.09 19.34
CA THR A 54 18.86 12.97 20.37
C THR A 54 19.86 13.97 19.78
N GLU A 55 20.70 13.54 18.84
CA GLU A 55 21.71 14.42 18.22
C GLU A 55 21.09 15.39 17.21
N VAL A 56 20.14 14.94 16.37
CA VAL A 56 19.59 15.78 15.28
C VAL A 56 18.57 16.81 15.76
N VAL A 57 17.87 16.57 16.86
CA VAL A 57 16.88 17.51 17.43
C VAL A 57 17.51 18.84 17.83
N GLU A 58 18.76 18.85 18.28
CA GLU A 58 19.48 20.07 18.64
C GLU A 58 19.66 21.05 17.46
N TYR A 59 19.55 20.55 16.22
CA TYR A 59 19.69 21.32 14.98
C TYR A 59 18.36 21.58 14.28
N ALA A 60 17.28 20.92 14.69
CA ALA A 60 16.00 20.98 14.02
C ALA A 60 15.08 22.00 14.68
N ALA A 61 14.37 22.78 13.86
CA ALA A 61 13.39 23.72 14.37
C ALA A 61 12.11 22.98 14.77
N GLU A 62 11.60 23.22 15.98
CA GLU A 62 10.27 22.76 16.38
C GLU A 62 9.20 23.37 15.46
N THR A 63 8.30 22.53 14.94
CA THR A 63 7.24 22.95 14.03
C THR A 63 5.94 22.18 14.29
N GLU A 64 4.83 22.73 13.80
CA GLU A 64 3.57 22.00 13.76
C GLU A 64 3.60 20.98 12.63
N PHE A 65 3.37 19.70 12.96
CA PHE A 65 3.17 18.68 11.95
C PHE A 65 1.71 18.75 11.47
N PRO A 66 1.44 19.01 10.17
CA PRO A 66 0.08 19.08 9.67
C PRO A 66 -0.57 17.71 9.77
N GLN A 67 -1.40 17.52 10.79
CA GLN A 67 -2.28 16.37 10.93
C GLN A 67 -3.38 16.51 9.88
N VAL A 68 -3.08 16.12 8.64
CA VAL A 68 -4.11 15.89 7.62
C VAL A 68 -4.87 14.64 8.03
N PHE A 69 -5.78 14.82 9.01
CA PHE A 69 -6.84 13.87 9.23
C PHE A 69 -7.56 13.65 7.90
N GLU A 70 -8.07 12.44 7.75
CA GLU A 70 -8.94 12.01 6.67
C GLU A 70 -10.24 12.83 6.58
N ASP A 71 -10.21 14.17 6.52
CA ASP A 71 -11.36 15.02 6.15
C ASP A 71 -11.66 14.93 4.64
N THR A 72 -11.24 13.82 4.03
CA THR A 72 -11.70 13.27 2.75
C THR A 72 -12.42 11.92 2.93
N VAL A 73 -12.47 11.38 4.16
CA VAL A 73 -13.39 10.33 4.60
C VAL A 73 -14.45 10.96 5.50
N ASP A 74 -15.16 11.97 4.98
CA ASP A 74 -16.49 12.28 5.50
C ASP A 74 -17.40 11.05 5.20
N ARG A 75 -17.32 10.07 6.09
CA ARG A 75 -18.33 9.04 6.33
C ARG A 75 -19.21 9.53 7.49
N SER A 76 -19.55 10.81 7.49
CA SER A 76 -20.58 11.32 8.38
C SER A 76 -21.92 10.93 7.78
N GLY A 77 -22.67 10.12 8.53
CA GLY A 77 -23.93 9.56 8.08
C GLY A 77 -24.96 10.64 7.77
N ASP A 78 -25.38 10.68 6.51
CA ASP A 78 -26.77 10.96 6.14
C ASP A 78 -27.28 9.73 5.38
N GLY A 79 -28.46 9.23 5.78
CA GLY A 79 -29.02 7.98 5.30
C GLY A 79 -29.35 8.01 3.81
N HIS A 80 -28.38 7.66 2.96
CA HIS A 80 -28.66 7.38 1.56
C HIS A 80 -29.17 5.94 1.41
N SER A 81 -30.49 5.81 1.49
CA SER A 81 -31.20 4.71 0.83
C SER A 81 -30.79 4.70 -0.65
N HIS A 82 -30.09 3.65 -1.08
CA HIS A 82 -29.82 3.41 -2.50
C HIS A 82 -31.14 3.07 -3.22
N ASP A 83 -31.91 4.09 -3.59
CA ASP A 83 -32.85 3.98 -4.68
C ASP A 83 -32.03 4.05 -5.98
N HIS A 84 -32.05 2.97 -6.76
CA HIS A 84 -31.38 2.88 -8.07
C HIS A 84 -32.14 3.70 -9.12
N GLY A 85 -32.30 5.00 -8.89
CA GLY A 85 -32.77 5.98 -9.84
C GLY A 85 -31.61 6.52 -10.66
N HIS A 86 -31.47 6.03 -11.89
CA HIS A 86 -30.54 6.57 -12.88
C HIS A 86 -30.91 8.01 -13.24
N ASP A 87 -30.25 8.99 -12.62
CA ASP A 87 -30.17 10.34 -13.19
C ASP A 87 -28.79 10.94 -12.90
N LEU A 88 -27.88 10.74 -13.86
CA LEU A 88 -26.59 11.42 -13.87
C LEU A 88 -26.83 12.87 -14.32
N PRO A 89 -26.12 13.86 -13.73
CA PRO A 89 -26.30 15.26 -14.08
C PRO A 89 -26.01 15.48 -15.57
N GLN A 90 -26.84 16.30 -16.23
CA GLN A 90 -26.79 16.60 -17.66
C GLN A 90 -25.45 17.27 -18.03
N GLY A 91 -24.44 16.46 -18.34
CA GLY A 91 -23.05 16.89 -18.50
C GLY A 91 -22.01 15.84 -18.08
N ALA A 92 -22.36 14.88 -17.23
CA ALA A 92 -21.48 13.76 -16.85
C ALA A 92 -21.10 12.87 -18.05
N ASP A 93 -21.91 12.84 -19.10
CA ASP A 93 -21.61 12.11 -20.34
C ASP A 93 -20.48 12.71 -21.17
N ARG A 94 -20.06 13.96 -20.92
CA ARG A 94 -19.03 14.62 -21.74
C ARG A 94 -17.59 14.23 -21.36
N HIS A 95 -17.40 13.58 -20.21
CA HIS A 95 -16.13 12.95 -19.82
C HIS A 95 -16.04 11.47 -20.21
N ARG A 96 -17.09 10.90 -20.82
CA ARG A 96 -16.96 9.71 -21.68
C ARG A 96 -16.50 10.14 -23.09
N GLY A 97 -15.55 11.08 -23.11
CA GLY A 97 -15.05 11.74 -24.30
C GLY A 97 -13.71 11.17 -24.71
N SER A 98 -13.73 10.38 -25.78
CA SER A 98 -12.67 10.32 -26.79
C SER A 98 -11.31 9.70 -26.42
N ASN A 99 -11.28 8.76 -25.51
CA ASN A 99 -10.33 7.65 -25.57
C ASN A 99 -11.14 6.37 -25.71
N ALA A 100 -11.79 6.22 -26.88
CA ALA A 100 -12.26 4.91 -27.28
C ALA A 100 -11.05 3.98 -27.19
N LEU A 101 -11.13 2.96 -26.33
CA LEU A 101 -10.12 1.93 -26.22
C LEU A 101 -9.79 1.49 -27.65
N SER A 102 -8.51 1.58 -28.02
CA SER A 102 -8.10 1.11 -29.34
C SER A 102 -8.48 -0.37 -29.45
N ASP A 103 -8.67 -0.87 -30.67
CA ASP A 103 -8.81 -2.32 -30.90
C ASP A 103 -7.65 -3.08 -30.24
N HIS A 104 -6.44 -2.50 -30.26
CA HIS A 104 -5.26 -3.05 -29.59
C HIS A 104 -5.37 -3.08 -28.06
N ASP A 105 -5.86 -2.00 -27.42
CA ASP A 105 -6.06 -1.97 -25.96
C ASP A 105 -7.13 -2.98 -25.54
N SER A 106 -8.16 -3.13 -26.37
CA SER A 106 -9.25 -4.09 -26.16
C SER A 106 -8.75 -5.53 -26.25
N GLU A 107 -7.83 -5.81 -27.18
CA GLU A 107 -7.18 -7.12 -27.35
C GLU A 107 -6.29 -7.46 -26.15
N VAL A 108 -5.44 -6.52 -25.70
CA VAL A 108 -4.57 -6.72 -24.52
C VAL A 108 -5.39 -6.98 -23.26
N LEU A 109 -6.49 -6.25 -23.06
CA LEU A 109 -7.40 -6.48 -21.93
C LEU A 109 -8.13 -7.82 -22.02
N ALA A 110 -8.43 -8.32 -23.22
CA ALA A 110 -9.00 -9.65 -23.42
C ALA A 110 -7.99 -10.75 -23.09
N GLU A 111 -6.75 -10.62 -23.56
CA GLU A 111 -5.67 -11.56 -23.28
C GLU A 111 -5.35 -11.66 -21.79
N ALA A 112 -5.23 -10.52 -21.10
CA ALA A 112 -4.99 -10.49 -19.65
C ALA A 112 -6.11 -11.20 -18.85
N ARG A 113 -7.37 -11.07 -19.31
CA ARG A 113 -8.51 -11.75 -18.70
C ARG A 113 -8.48 -13.25 -18.95
N ASP A 114 -8.05 -13.71 -20.12
CA ASP A 114 -7.91 -15.12 -20.43
C ASP A 114 -6.80 -15.80 -19.61
N LEU A 115 -5.63 -15.17 -19.50
CA LEU A 115 -4.54 -15.64 -18.63
C LEU A 115 -5.01 -15.76 -17.17
N THR A 116 -5.78 -14.77 -16.70
CA THR A 116 -6.35 -14.81 -15.35
C THR A 116 -7.31 -16.00 -15.19
N ARG A 117 -8.20 -16.25 -16.15
CA ARG A 117 -9.10 -17.42 -16.10
C ARG A 117 -8.35 -18.75 -16.15
N GLU A 118 -7.25 -18.83 -16.89
CA GLU A 118 -6.41 -20.03 -16.94
C GLU A 118 -5.77 -20.29 -15.59
N MET A 119 -5.15 -19.29 -14.96
CA MET A 119 -4.57 -19.43 -13.61
C MET A 119 -5.60 -19.84 -12.56
N LEU A 120 -6.81 -19.26 -12.59
CA LEU A 120 -7.88 -19.65 -11.66
C LEU A 120 -8.35 -21.10 -11.92
N ARG A 121 -8.44 -21.53 -13.18
CA ARG A 121 -8.83 -22.91 -13.51
C ARG A 121 -7.77 -23.93 -13.08
N ASP A 122 -6.50 -23.61 -13.27
CA ASP A 122 -5.37 -24.44 -12.82
C ASP A 122 -5.35 -24.57 -11.29
N SER A 123 -5.64 -23.47 -10.58
CA SER A 123 -5.78 -23.45 -9.12
C SER A 123 -6.97 -24.28 -8.61
N ASP A 124 -8.11 -24.25 -9.31
CA ASP A 124 -9.30 -25.05 -8.97
C ASP A 124 -9.10 -26.56 -9.27
N ALA A 125 -8.30 -26.89 -10.29
CA ALA A 125 -7.98 -28.27 -10.64
C ALA A 125 -7.10 -28.95 -9.56
N ASP A 126 -6.21 -28.20 -8.92
CA ASP A 126 -5.39 -28.68 -7.78
C ASP A 126 -6.24 -28.95 -6.52
N ALA A 127 -7.39 -28.28 -6.37
CA ALA A 127 -8.33 -28.50 -5.27
C ALA A 127 -9.26 -29.72 -5.48
N ALA A 128 -9.48 -30.15 -6.72
CA ALA A 128 -10.37 -31.25 -7.06
C ALA A 128 -9.72 -32.66 -6.95
N ASP A 129 -8.39 -32.75 -6.91
CA ASP A 129 -7.66 -34.03 -6.76
C ASP A 129 -7.58 -34.49 -5.28
N ALA A 130 -7.94 -33.63 -4.33
CA ALA A 130 -7.91 -33.93 -2.90
C ALA A 130 -9.20 -34.61 -2.34
N ASP A 131 -10.28 -34.68 -3.11
CA ASP A 131 -11.61 -35.18 -2.65
C ASP A 131 -12.02 -36.52 -3.26
N THR A 132 -11.09 -37.32 -3.77
CA THR A 132 -11.38 -38.70 -4.24
C THR A 132 -10.44 -39.73 -3.63
N SER A 133 -10.48 -39.90 -2.31
CA SER A 133 -9.91 -41.11 -1.71
C SER A 133 -10.48 -41.50 -0.34
N GLU A 134 -11.79 -41.42 -0.11
CA GLU A 134 -12.41 -42.19 0.99
C GLU A 134 -13.94 -42.22 0.89
N SER A 135 -14.50 -43.10 0.06
CA SER A 135 -15.83 -43.66 0.31
C SER A 135 -16.09 -44.91 -0.54
N ASP A 136 -16.51 -45.95 0.18
CA ASP A 136 -17.29 -47.10 -0.27
C ASP A 136 -16.55 -48.35 -0.79
N ALA A 137 -16.43 -49.37 0.07
CA ALA A 137 -17.42 -50.48 0.09
C ALA A 137 -16.88 -51.68 0.91
N GLY A 138 -17.64 -52.09 1.92
CA GLY A 138 -17.44 -53.38 2.58
C GLY A 138 -18.03 -54.54 1.75
N GLU A 139 -17.42 -55.71 1.83
CA GLU A 139 -18.09 -57.00 1.56
C GLU A 139 -17.45 -58.13 2.39
N SER A 140 -18.34 -58.87 3.05
CA SER A 140 -18.28 -60.04 3.94
C SER A 140 -17.22 -61.15 3.75
N GLY A 141 -16.88 -61.75 4.89
CA GLY A 141 -16.49 -63.17 5.07
C GLY A 141 -16.35 -63.44 6.57
N ASP A 142 -17.39 -63.82 7.30
CA ASP A 142 -17.78 -65.22 7.56
C ASP A 142 -16.60 -66.21 7.45
N GLU A 143 -16.12 -66.73 8.59
CA GLU A 143 -15.89 -68.17 8.82
C GLU A 143 -15.27 -68.41 10.22
N THR A 144 -15.72 -69.51 10.82
CA THR A 144 -15.64 -69.96 12.22
C THR A 144 -14.32 -70.66 12.61
N GLU A 145 -13.85 -70.47 13.85
CA GLU A 145 -13.34 -71.55 14.73
C GLU A 145 -13.35 -71.13 16.21
#